data_AF-A0A939FSD0-F1
#
_entry.id   AF-A0A939FSD0-F1
#
_cell.length_a   1.000
_cell.length_b   1.000
_cell.length_c   1.000
_cell.angle_alpha   90.00
_cell.angle_beta   90.00
_cell.angle_gamma   90.00
#
_symmetry.space_group_name_H-M   'P 1'
#
loop_
_entity.id
_entity.type
_entity.pdbx_description
1 polymer ?
#
loop_
_entity_poly.entity_id
_entity_poly.type
_entity_poly.pdbx_seq_one_letter_code
_entity_poly.pdbx_strand_id
1 'polypeptide(L)'
;MALIVLAVGGGTAWWLTRGEDGALAGRPRVTDAAAGISYAIPEGWKHDEGKELINAFTSSITGKRTEGGSRGAGQDKGGSVVLAGRSRGVPEADLQRQVERAARSNAEFFYPDGSSTREESRPTAVSGRPAHTVVLKVNDGKGGEAHLRMTLIAVDTSRSAFLLGLTQPADPSANKLVDAVLESATVSGPERGTGGRIPA
;
A
#
# COMPACT_ATOMS: atom_id res chain seq x y z
N MET A 1 -32.38 8.00 -57.62
CA MET A 1 -32.67 8.78 -56.40
C MET A 1 -32.66 7.80 -55.24
N ALA A 2 -31.60 7.74 -54.41
CA ALA A 2 -31.26 8.64 -53.29
C ALA A 2 -32.19 8.35 -52.07
N LEU A 3 -31.75 8.14 -50.83
CA LEU A 3 -30.51 8.52 -50.13
C LEU A 3 -30.33 7.59 -48.90
N ILE A 4 -29.09 7.17 -48.62
CA ILE A 4 -28.67 6.53 -47.37
C ILE A 4 -28.37 7.64 -46.36
N VAL A 5 -28.93 7.58 -45.16
CA VAL A 5 -28.56 8.48 -44.05
C VAL A 5 -27.69 7.72 -43.07
N LEU A 6 -26.41 8.11 -43.04
CA LEU A 6 -25.41 7.81 -42.02
C LEU A 6 -25.78 8.49 -40.70
N ALA A 7 -25.90 7.72 -39.62
CA ALA A 7 -25.87 8.24 -38.25
C ALA A 7 -24.50 7.92 -37.64
N VAL A 8 -23.65 8.94 -37.54
CA VAL A 8 -22.35 8.90 -36.85
C VAL A 8 -22.50 9.63 -35.53
N GLY A 9 -22.00 8.98 -34.46
CA GLY A 9 -21.22 9.67 -33.43
C GLY A 9 -21.98 10.25 -32.24
N GLY A 10 -21.78 9.64 -31.07
CA GLY A 10 -22.12 10.26 -29.79
C GLY A 10 -21.73 9.43 -28.57
N GLY A 11 -20.49 9.60 -28.09
CA GLY A 11 -20.22 9.51 -26.65
C GLY A 11 -19.51 8.28 -26.09
N THR A 12 -18.38 7.88 -26.67
CA THR A 12 -17.33 7.14 -25.94
C THR A 12 -16.67 8.06 -24.91
N ALA A 13 -17.03 8.01 -23.62
CA ALA A 13 -16.27 8.74 -22.58
C ALA A 13 -16.45 8.30 -21.11
N TRP A 14 -17.11 7.18 -20.77
CA TRP A 14 -17.35 6.84 -19.35
C TRP A 14 -16.22 6.04 -18.66
N TRP A 15 -14.99 6.11 -19.17
CA TRP A 15 -13.87 5.31 -18.62
C TRP A 15 -12.60 6.11 -18.30
N LEU A 16 -12.64 7.44 -18.38
CA LEU A 16 -11.45 8.28 -18.18
C LEU A 16 -11.34 8.96 -16.80
N THR A 17 -12.22 8.67 -15.84
CA THR A 17 -12.20 9.32 -14.51
C THR A 17 -11.96 8.39 -13.33
N ARG A 18 -11.54 7.13 -13.52
CA ARG A 18 -11.23 6.22 -12.39
C ARG A 18 -9.86 6.51 -11.74
N GLY A 19 -9.50 7.77 -11.65
CA GLY A 19 -8.41 8.24 -10.79
C GLY A 19 -9.05 8.85 -9.56
N GLU A 20 -8.86 8.20 -8.41
CA GLU A 20 -9.26 8.67 -7.06
C GLU A 20 -10.64 8.26 -6.52
N ASP A 21 -11.32 7.22 -7.02
CA ASP A 21 -12.57 6.70 -6.42
C ASP A 21 -12.34 5.79 -5.18
N GLY A 22 -11.48 6.20 -4.25
CA GLY A 22 -11.11 5.43 -3.05
C GLY A 22 -11.61 6.05 -1.75
N ALA A 23 -11.64 5.28 -0.66
CA ALA A 23 -12.05 5.77 0.68
C ALA A 23 -11.23 6.98 1.19
N LEU A 24 -10.07 7.26 0.58
CA LEU A 24 -9.19 8.38 0.90
C LEU A 24 -9.05 9.38 -0.26
N ALA A 25 -10.03 9.44 -1.16
CA ALA A 25 -10.09 10.42 -2.26
C ALA A 25 -9.92 11.87 -1.75
N GLY A 26 -9.12 12.68 -2.44
CA GLY A 26 -8.91 14.09 -2.11
C GLY A 26 -8.18 14.36 -0.78
N ARG A 27 -7.72 13.31 -0.08
CA ARG A 27 -6.93 13.47 1.15
C ARG A 27 -5.51 13.93 0.81
N PRO A 28 -4.84 14.65 1.74
CA PRO A 28 -3.41 14.92 1.62
C PRO A 28 -2.61 13.63 1.42
N ARG A 29 -1.51 13.71 0.68
CA ARG A 29 -0.70 12.54 0.32
C ARG A 29 0.74 12.72 0.77
N VAL A 30 1.36 11.60 1.15
CA VAL A 30 2.81 11.48 1.23
C VAL A 30 3.36 11.30 -0.18
N THR A 31 4.46 11.98 -0.49
CA THR A 31 5.27 11.72 -1.69
C THR A 31 6.64 11.21 -1.25
N ASP A 32 6.85 9.91 -1.37
CA ASP A 32 8.14 9.27 -1.11
C ASP A 32 8.95 9.25 -2.41
N ALA A 33 9.78 10.27 -2.60
CA ALA A 33 10.64 10.39 -3.77
C ALA A 33 11.70 9.28 -3.86
N ALA A 34 12.14 8.72 -2.72
CA ALA A 34 13.17 7.70 -2.69
C ALA A 34 12.63 6.33 -3.15
N ALA A 35 11.39 6.01 -2.78
CA ALA A 35 10.69 4.81 -3.26
C ALA A 35 9.92 5.04 -4.58
N GLY A 36 9.71 6.31 -4.98
CA GLY A 36 8.97 6.65 -6.19
C GLY A 36 7.48 6.35 -6.07
N ILE A 37 6.91 6.49 -4.87
CA ILE A 37 5.48 6.23 -4.63
C ILE A 37 4.82 7.36 -3.86
N SER A 38 3.50 7.41 -3.90
CA SER A 38 2.68 8.32 -3.11
C SER A 38 1.49 7.57 -2.52
N TYR A 39 1.07 7.94 -1.31
CA TYR A 39 -0.08 7.32 -0.63
C TYR A 39 -0.80 8.35 0.24
N ALA A 40 -2.12 8.18 0.41
CA ALA A 40 -2.95 9.12 1.15
C ALA A 40 -2.75 9.06 2.66
N ILE A 41 -2.94 10.19 3.34
CA ILE A 41 -2.88 10.34 4.78
C ILE A 41 -4.32 10.34 5.32
N PRO A 42 -4.71 9.34 6.13
CA PRO A 42 -6.02 9.32 6.78
C PRO A 42 -6.21 10.52 7.71
N GLU A 43 -7.46 10.76 8.09
CA GLU A 43 -7.76 11.78 9.08
C GLU A 43 -7.14 11.46 10.46
N GLY A 44 -6.57 12.47 11.11
CA GLY A 44 -5.91 12.34 12.41
C GLY A 44 -4.53 11.69 12.38
N TRP A 45 -4.07 11.20 11.22
CA TRP A 45 -2.74 10.62 11.06
C TRP A 45 -1.69 11.71 10.79
N LYS A 46 -0.45 11.42 11.14
CA LYS A 46 0.69 12.34 10.93
C LYS A 46 1.75 11.67 10.08
N HIS A 47 2.35 12.44 9.17
CA HIS A 47 3.60 12.05 8.54
C HIS A 47 4.74 12.29 9.53
N ASP A 48 5.60 11.28 9.71
CA ASP A 48 6.73 11.33 10.64
C ASP A 48 7.99 11.91 9.96
N GLU A 49 7.94 13.19 9.58
CA GLU A 49 9.02 13.84 8.82
C GLU A 49 10.26 14.00 9.71
N GLY A 50 11.45 13.64 9.20
CA GLY A 50 12.72 13.87 9.88
C GLY A 50 13.02 12.98 11.09
N LYS A 51 12.20 11.96 11.37
CA LYS A 51 12.55 10.91 12.34
C LYS A 51 13.54 9.92 11.72
N GLU A 52 14.51 9.49 12.51
CA GLU A 52 15.42 8.42 12.11
C GLU A 52 14.63 7.11 11.98
N LEU A 53 14.34 6.72 10.74
CA LEU A 53 13.79 5.40 10.42
C LEU A 53 14.95 4.42 10.29
N ILE A 54 14.71 3.14 10.55
CA ILE A 54 15.67 2.12 10.14
C ILE A 54 15.88 2.22 8.62
N ASN A 55 17.12 2.02 8.16
CA ASN A 55 17.54 2.26 6.76
C ASN A 55 16.71 1.56 5.67
N ALA A 56 15.85 0.60 6.05
CA ALA A 56 14.94 -0.08 5.13
C ALA A 56 13.73 0.79 4.72
N PHE A 57 13.33 1.79 5.52
CA PHE A 57 12.16 2.62 5.27
C PHE A 57 12.55 4.05 4.92
N THR A 58 11.77 4.65 4.03
CA THR A 58 12.01 5.98 3.46
C THR A 58 10.92 6.98 3.82
N SER A 59 9.73 6.53 4.23
CA SER A 59 8.71 7.38 4.84
C SER A 59 7.80 6.60 5.80
N SER A 60 7.12 7.32 6.69
CA SER A 60 6.19 6.76 7.69
C SER A 60 5.00 7.70 7.92
N ILE A 61 3.82 7.11 8.13
CA ILE A 61 2.68 7.79 8.75
C ILE A 61 2.18 6.98 9.95
N THR A 62 1.75 7.67 11.00
CA THR A 62 1.22 7.05 12.22
C THR A 62 -0.17 7.56 12.57
N GLY A 63 -1.03 6.64 12.98
CA GLY A 63 -2.33 6.88 13.58
C GLY A 63 -2.31 6.48 15.05
N LYS A 64 -2.77 7.38 15.92
CA LYS A 64 -2.94 7.05 17.35
C LYS A 64 -4.19 6.19 17.53
N ARG A 65 -4.17 5.28 18.51
CA ARG A 65 -5.37 4.58 18.96
C ARG A 65 -6.44 5.59 19.41
N THR A 66 -7.64 5.50 18.85
CA THR A 66 -8.81 6.27 19.30
C THR A 66 -9.19 5.88 20.71
N GLU A 67 -9.44 6.87 21.56
CA GLU A 67 -9.78 6.71 22.98
C GLU A 67 -11.19 6.09 23.15
N GLY A 68 -11.34 4.79 22.89
CA GLY A 68 -12.62 4.08 23.05
C GLY A 68 -12.50 2.60 23.43
N GLY A 69 -11.29 2.02 23.40
CA GLY A 69 -11.04 0.65 23.84
C GLY A 69 -10.65 0.61 25.32
N SER A 70 -11.24 -0.32 26.09
CA SER A 70 -11.03 -0.50 27.53
C SER A 70 -9.54 -0.42 27.94
N ARG A 71 -9.23 0.53 28.82
CA ARG A 71 -7.90 0.74 29.41
C ARG A 71 -7.58 -0.38 30.40
N GLY A 72 -6.82 -1.38 29.97
CA GLY A 72 -6.06 -2.25 30.87
C GLY A 72 -4.74 -1.58 31.23
N ALA A 73 -4.45 -1.44 32.53
CA ALA A 73 -3.19 -0.86 33.02
C ALA A 73 -1.99 -1.64 32.43
N GLY A 74 -1.24 -1.01 31.52
CA GLY A 74 -0.07 -1.59 30.84
C GLY A 74 -0.05 -1.47 29.30
N GLN A 75 -1.10 -0.96 28.64
CA GLN A 75 -1.25 -0.93 27.17
C GLN A 75 -1.10 0.47 26.52
N ASP A 76 -0.11 1.27 26.93
CA ASP A 76 0.04 2.65 26.43
C ASP A 76 0.74 2.79 25.05
N LYS A 77 0.89 1.71 24.27
CA LYS A 77 1.65 1.72 23.00
C LYS A 77 0.95 1.08 21.79
N GLY A 78 -0.37 1.06 21.75
CA GLY A 78 -1.10 0.61 20.56
C GLY A 78 -1.34 1.76 19.57
N GLY A 79 -1.27 1.47 18.27
CA GLY A 79 -1.52 2.40 17.19
C GLY A 79 -1.44 1.71 15.83
N SER A 80 -1.56 2.52 14.78
CA SER A 80 -1.41 2.08 13.41
C SER A 80 -0.23 2.81 12.79
N VAL A 81 0.55 2.13 11.95
CA VAL A 81 1.66 2.73 11.22
C VAL A 81 1.66 2.19 9.80
N VAL A 82 1.99 3.06 8.84
CA VAL A 82 2.32 2.67 7.48
C VAL A 82 3.71 3.16 7.16
N LEU A 83 4.57 2.22 6.76
CA LEU A 83 5.96 2.43 6.38
C LEU A 83 6.10 2.20 4.88
N ALA A 84 6.85 3.04 4.21
CA ALA A 84 7.21 2.87 2.81
C ALA A 84 8.71 2.64 2.67
N GLY A 85 9.11 1.95 1.60
CA GLY A 85 10.51 1.72 1.31
C GLY A 85 10.77 1.34 -0.14
N ARG A 86 12.05 1.41 -0.50
CA ARG A 86 12.55 0.96 -1.81
C ARG A 86 13.33 -0.33 -1.66
N SER A 87 13.34 -1.13 -2.72
CA SER A 87 14.14 -2.34 -2.84
C SER A 87 14.72 -2.44 -4.25
N ARG A 88 15.63 -3.41 -4.43
CA ARG A 88 16.08 -3.83 -5.76
C ARG A 88 14.90 -4.36 -6.57
N GLY A 89 15.04 -4.31 -7.89
CA GLY A 89 14.04 -4.83 -8.84
C GLY A 89 13.70 -6.28 -8.56
N VAL A 90 12.40 -6.56 -8.55
CA VAL A 90 11.83 -7.90 -8.38
C VAL A 90 11.02 -8.21 -9.65
N PRO A 91 11.37 -9.27 -10.39
CA PRO A 91 10.57 -9.71 -11.52
C PRO A 91 9.14 -10.05 -11.10
N GLU A 92 8.17 -9.82 -11.98
CA GLU A 92 6.75 -10.08 -11.71
C GLU A 92 6.50 -11.51 -11.22
N ALA A 93 7.14 -12.49 -11.87
CA ALA A 93 7.04 -13.91 -11.52
C ALA A 93 7.56 -14.25 -10.10
N ASP A 94 8.31 -13.34 -9.48
CA ASP A 94 8.93 -13.52 -8.17
C ASP A 94 8.25 -12.68 -7.07
N LEU A 95 7.33 -11.77 -7.45
CA LEU A 95 6.68 -10.85 -6.51
C LEU A 95 6.03 -11.59 -5.34
N GLN A 96 5.27 -12.65 -5.61
CA GLN A 96 4.62 -13.45 -4.57
C GLN A 96 5.62 -13.98 -3.54
N ARG A 97 6.64 -14.71 -4.00
CA ARG A 97 7.63 -15.35 -3.11
C ARG A 97 8.40 -14.29 -2.32
N GLN A 98 8.72 -13.17 -2.96
CA GLN A 98 9.47 -12.10 -2.34
C GLN A 98 8.65 -11.38 -1.25
N VAL A 99 7.40 -11.01 -1.53
CA VAL A 99 6.56 -10.31 -0.54
C VAL A 99 6.16 -11.21 0.61
N GLU A 100 5.91 -12.51 0.37
CA GLU A 100 5.59 -13.46 1.45
C GLU A 100 6.77 -13.65 2.41
N ARG A 101 8.00 -13.72 1.86
CA ARG A 101 9.22 -13.79 2.67
C ARG A 101 9.43 -12.48 3.45
N ALA A 102 9.27 -11.35 2.79
CA ALA A 102 9.48 -10.04 3.40
C ALA A 102 8.44 -9.75 4.49
N ALA A 103 7.16 -10.08 4.27
CA ALA A 103 6.10 -9.90 5.26
C ALA A 103 6.38 -10.72 6.53
N ARG A 104 6.81 -11.98 6.37
CA ARG A 104 7.19 -12.85 7.51
C ARG A 104 8.39 -12.30 8.27
N SER A 105 9.43 -11.90 7.55
CA SER A 105 10.62 -11.31 8.17
C SER A 105 10.30 -10.00 8.89
N ASN A 106 9.38 -9.18 8.37
CA ASN A 106 8.90 -7.99 9.09
C ASN A 106 8.07 -8.38 10.32
N ALA A 107 7.21 -9.40 10.24
CA ALA A 107 6.48 -9.89 11.41
C ALA A 107 7.45 -10.33 12.53
N GLU A 108 8.50 -11.09 12.19
CA GLU A 108 9.55 -11.50 13.14
C GLU A 108 10.35 -10.30 13.67
N PHE A 109 10.62 -9.29 12.85
CA PHE A 109 11.33 -8.09 13.28
C PHE A 109 10.53 -7.25 14.28
N PHE A 110 9.25 -7.01 13.99
CA PHE A 110 8.39 -6.20 14.86
C PHE A 110 7.84 -6.98 16.07
N TYR A 111 7.72 -8.30 15.96
CA TYR A 111 7.17 -9.19 16.98
C TYR A 111 8.09 -10.41 17.18
N PRO A 112 9.30 -10.22 17.75
CA PRO A 112 10.32 -11.27 17.82
C PRO A 112 9.94 -12.46 18.70
N ASP A 113 9.11 -12.24 19.72
CA ASP A 113 8.59 -13.29 20.61
C ASP A 113 7.26 -13.88 20.08
N GLY A 114 6.80 -13.38 18.94
CA GLY A 114 5.49 -13.66 18.38
C GLY A 114 5.48 -14.79 17.36
N SER A 115 4.32 -14.94 16.71
CA SER A 115 4.16 -15.82 15.56
C SER A 115 3.20 -15.20 14.56
N SER A 116 3.30 -15.59 13.29
CA SER A 116 2.42 -15.07 12.24
C SER A 116 1.77 -16.19 11.44
N THR A 117 0.50 -16.00 11.08
CA THR A 117 -0.24 -16.84 10.16
C THR A 117 -0.69 -16.01 8.97
N ARG A 118 -0.55 -16.55 7.76
CA ARG A 118 -0.97 -15.87 6.54
C ARG A 118 -2.48 -15.97 6.38
N GLU A 119 -3.14 -14.83 6.29
CA GLU A 119 -4.57 -14.72 5.99
C GLU A 119 -4.81 -14.55 4.49
N GLU A 120 -3.92 -13.81 3.82
CA GLU A 120 -4.08 -13.49 2.39
C GLU A 120 -2.73 -13.50 1.66
N SER A 121 -2.75 -13.91 0.40
CA SER A 121 -1.69 -13.67 -0.59
C SER A 121 -2.34 -13.58 -1.96
N ARG A 122 -2.29 -12.40 -2.59
CA ARG A 122 -2.89 -12.21 -3.91
C ARG A 122 -2.08 -11.28 -4.82
N PRO A 123 -2.09 -11.54 -6.14
CA PRO A 123 -1.62 -10.56 -7.11
C PRO A 123 -2.54 -9.32 -7.10
N THR A 124 -1.96 -8.17 -7.40
CA THR A 124 -2.67 -6.89 -7.53
C THR A 124 -1.93 -5.98 -8.54
N ALA A 125 -2.38 -4.75 -8.70
CA ALA A 125 -1.67 -3.73 -9.46
C ALA A 125 -1.72 -2.38 -8.77
N VAL A 126 -0.66 -1.59 -8.90
CA VAL A 126 -0.57 -0.20 -8.40
C VAL A 126 -0.17 0.69 -9.56
N SER A 127 -1.04 1.65 -9.92
CA SER A 127 -0.87 2.48 -11.13
C SER A 127 -0.58 1.65 -12.40
N GLY A 128 -1.29 0.54 -12.58
CA GLY A 128 -1.09 -0.39 -13.70
C GLY A 128 0.18 -1.23 -13.65
N ARG A 129 0.99 -1.12 -12.59
CA ARG A 129 2.21 -1.91 -12.41
C ARG A 129 1.93 -3.19 -11.61
N PRO A 130 2.53 -4.34 -11.99
CA PRO A 130 2.38 -5.57 -11.23
C PRO A 130 2.80 -5.40 -9.78
N ALA A 131 1.99 -5.92 -8.88
CA ALA A 131 2.24 -5.91 -7.45
C ALA A 131 1.69 -7.18 -6.81
N HIS A 132 2.11 -7.48 -5.59
CA HIS A 132 1.57 -8.58 -4.82
C HIS A 132 1.37 -8.15 -3.38
N THR A 133 0.22 -8.50 -2.80
CA THR A 133 -0.14 -8.15 -1.42
C THR A 133 -0.23 -9.40 -0.57
N VAL A 134 0.28 -9.30 0.65
CA VAL A 134 0.21 -10.33 1.69
C VAL A 134 -0.35 -9.71 2.96
N VAL A 135 -1.24 -10.45 3.61
CA VAL A 135 -1.80 -10.11 4.91
C VAL A 135 -1.44 -11.22 5.89
N LEU A 136 -0.89 -10.83 7.03
CA LEU A 136 -0.58 -11.70 8.15
C LEU A 136 -1.36 -11.28 9.38
N LYS A 137 -1.95 -12.27 10.05
CA LYS A 137 -2.34 -12.18 11.45
C LYS A 137 -1.12 -12.50 12.30
N VAL A 138 -0.83 -11.65 13.27
CA VAL A 138 0.33 -11.79 14.16
C VAL A 138 -0.13 -11.93 15.60
N ASN A 139 0.37 -12.93 16.30
CA ASN A 139 0.33 -12.98 17.77
C ASN A 139 1.61 -12.31 18.28
N ASP A 140 1.51 -11.36 19.20
CA ASP A 140 2.63 -10.53 19.65
C ASP A 140 3.53 -11.19 20.72
N GLY A 141 3.24 -12.43 21.12
CA GLY A 141 3.97 -13.17 22.17
C GLY A 141 3.63 -12.71 23.60
N LYS A 142 2.78 -11.69 23.75
CA LYS A 142 2.38 -11.08 25.04
C LYS A 142 0.87 -11.20 25.30
N GLY A 143 0.19 -12.05 24.52
CA GLY A 143 -1.25 -12.27 24.60
C GLY A 143 -2.08 -11.27 23.78
N GLY A 144 -1.45 -10.42 22.97
CA GLY A 144 -2.09 -9.52 22.03
C GLY A 144 -2.00 -10.01 20.58
N GLU A 145 -2.84 -9.42 19.73
CA GLU A 145 -2.82 -9.65 18.29
C GLU A 145 -2.50 -8.35 17.56
N ALA A 146 -1.82 -8.48 16.43
CA ALA A 146 -1.55 -7.42 15.48
C ALA A 146 -1.92 -7.89 14.06
N HIS A 147 -2.13 -6.94 13.17
CA HIS A 147 -2.34 -7.21 11.77
C HIS A 147 -1.27 -6.50 10.94
N LEU A 148 -0.71 -7.25 9.98
CA LEU A 148 0.36 -6.79 9.11
C LEU A 148 -0.06 -6.99 7.67
N ARG A 149 -0.06 -5.92 6.88
CA ARG A 149 -0.27 -5.98 5.44
C ARG A 149 0.94 -5.43 4.72
N MET A 150 1.43 -6.15 3.72
CA MET A 150 2.55 -5.70 2.90
C MET A 150 2.19 -5.80 1.42
N THR A 151 2.46 -4.74 0.68
CA THR A 151 2.33 -4.71 -0.78
C THR A 151 3.69 -4.41 -1.40
N LEU A 152 4.15 -5.29 -2.29
CA LEU A 152 5.38 -5.13 -3.07
C LEU A 152 5.03 -4.80 -4.52
N ILE A 153 5.65 -3.75 -5.07
CA ILE A 153 5.33 -3.18 -6.38
C ILE A 153 6.57 -3.27 -7.28
N ALA A 154 6.42 -3.83 -8.48
CA ALA A 154 7.43 -3.78 -9.51
C ALA A 154 7.40 -2.40 -10.20
N VAL A 155 8.30 -1.49 -9.79
CA VAL A 155 8.36 -0.13 -10.36
C VAL A 155 8.97 -0.17 -11.76
N ASP A 156 10.16 -0.73 -11.87
CA ASP A 156 10.88 -0.97 -13.12
C ASP A 156 11.78 -2.21 -13.00
N THR A 157 12.59 -2.52 -14.01
CA THR A 157 13.47 -3.70 -14.00
C THR A 157 14.57 -3.64 -12.93
N SER A 158 14.90 -2.45 -12.44
CA SER A 158 16.00 -2.21 -11.49
C SER A 158 15.52 -1.91 -10.07
N ARG A 159 14.24 -1.54 -9.91
CA ARG A 159 13.68 -1.06 -8.63
C ARG A 159 12.30 -1.62 -8.35
N SER A 160 12.07 -1.87 -7.06
CA SER A 160 10.75 -2.14 -6.50
C SER A 160 10.48 -1.19 -5.34
N ALA A 161 9.20 -0.96 -5.07
CA ALA A 161 8.75 -0.21 -3.90
C ALA A 161 7.86 -1.10 -3.05
N PHE A 162 7.76 -0.80 -1.76
CA PHE A 162 6.82 -1.50 -0.90
C PHE A 162 6.15 -0.56 0.10
N LEU A 163 4.97 -0.97 0.53
CA LEU A 163 4.26 -0.42 1.68
C LEU A 163 4.04 -1.53 2.69
N LEU A 164 4.23 -1.22 3.96
CA LEU A 164 4.01 -2.08 5.10
C LEU A 164 3.09 -1.37 6.09
N GLY A 165 1.90 -1.90 6.27
CA GLY A 165 0.94 -1.47 7.27
C GLY A 165 0.96 -2.38 8.49
N LEU A 166 0.95 -1.78 9.68
CA LEU A 166 0.83 -2.48 10.96
C LEU A 166 -0.29 -1.87 11.79
N THR A 167 -1.05 -2.71 12.47
CA THR A 167 -2.02 -2.30 13.49
C THR A 167 -1.85 -3.15 14.74
N GLN A 168 -1.74 -2.48 15.89
CA GLN A 168 -1.74 -3.14 17.20
C GLN A 168 -2.56 -2.30 18.17
N PRO A 169 -3.66 -2.82 18.74
CA PRO A 169 -4.15 -4.18 18.60
C PRO A 169 -4.71 -4.37 17.19
N ALA A 170 -4.85 -5.62 16.75
CA ALA A 170 -5.67 -5.92 15.57
C ALA A 170 -7.12 -5.47 15.86
N ASP A 171 -7.52 -4.35 15.26
CA ASP A 171 -8.87 -3.80 15.33
C ASP A 171 -9.43 -3.72 13.91
N PRO A 172 -10.65 -4.23 13.63
CA PRO A 172 -11.20 -4.24 12.27
C PRO A 172 -11.30 -2.86 11.61
N SER A 173 -11.54 -1.80 12.38
CA SER A 173 -11.64 -0.43 11.83
C SER A 173 -10.26 0.14 11.51
N ALA A 174 -9.28 -0.08 12.40
CA ALA A 174 -7.89 0.28 12.18
C ALA A 174 -7.28 -0.48 10.99
N ASN A 175 -7.58 -1.78 10.88
CA ASN A 175 -7.12 -2.63 9.78
C ASN A 175 -7.65 -2.11 8.43
N LYS A 176 -8.97 -1.84 8.35
CA LYS A 176 -9.58 -1.25 7.15
C LYS A 176 -8.97 0.09 6.77
N LEU A 177 -8.61 0.91 7.75
CA LEU A 177 -7.99 2.21 7.48
C LEU A 177 -6.55 2.05 6.95
N VAL A 178 -5.76 1.13 7.52
CA VAL A 178 -4.45 0.76 6.98
C VAL A 178 -4.56 0.19 5.57
N ASP A 179 -5.52 -0.71 5.34
CA ASP A 179 -5.81 -1.26 4.02
C ASP A 179 -6.10 -0.16 3.00
N ALA A 180 -6.94 0.81 3.36
CA ALA A 180 -7.27 1.94 2.52
C ALA A 180 -6.04 2.80 2.18
N VAL A 181 -5.08 2.97 3.11
CA VAL A 181 -3.82 3.65 2.81
C VAL A 181 -3.02 2.88 1.77
N LEU A 182 -2.84 1.56 1.97
CA LEU A 182 -2.07 0.74 1.04
C LEU A 182 -2.74 0.67 -0.35
N GLU A 183 -4.06 0.67 -0.40
CA GLU A 183 -4.84 0.70 -1.65
C GLU A 183 -4.83 2.06 -2.33
N SER A 184 -4.61 3.15 -1.59
CA SER A 184 -4.47 4.49 -2.16
C SER A 184 -3.13 4.71 -2.88
N ALA A 185 -2.20 3.76 -2.80
CA ALA A 185 -0.85 3.90 -3.33
C ALA A 185 -0.84 4.19 -4.84
N THR A 186 0.08 5.05 -5.26
CA THR A 186 0.37 5.33 -6.66
C THR A 186 1.88 5.35 -6.89
N VAL A 187 2.31 5.02 -8.11
CA VAL A 187 3.73 5.08 -8.49
C VAL A 187 4.02 6.37 -9.26
N SER A 188 5.00 7.12 -8.79
CA SER A 188 5.49 8.35 -9.42
C SER A 188 6.60 8.00 -10.43
N GLY A 189 6.31 8.08 -11.73
CA GLY A 189 7.29 7.82 -12.79
C GLY A 189 6.61 7.78 -14.17
N PRO A 190 7.36 7.89 -15.28
CA PRO A 190 6.76 7.87 -16.61
C PRO A 190 5.91 6.59 -16.74
N GLU A 191 4.66 6.77 -17.15
CA GLU A 191 3.83 5.66 -17.62
C GLU A 191 4.65 4.87 -18.64
N ARG A 192 4.47 3.55 -18.71
CA ARG A 192 5.03 2.82 -19.86
C ARG A 192 4.36 3.42 -21.10
N GLY A 193 5.06 4.32 -21.78
CA GLY A 193 4.62 4.87 -23.05
C GLY A 193 4.32 3.70 -23.97
N THR A 194 3.06 3.56 -24.36
CA THR A 194 2.69 2.80 -25.53
C THR A 194 3.51 3.36 -26.67
N GLY A 195 4.42 2.53 -27.20
CA GLY A 195 5.35 2.90 -28.25
C GLY A 195 4.59 3.51 -29.43
N GLY A 196 4.59 4.85 -29.49
CA GLY A 196 4.11 5.60 -30.63
C GLY A 196 5.00 5.29 -31.81
N ARG A 197 4.48 4.46 -32.73
CA ARG A 197 5.09 4.20 -34.02
C ARG A 197 5.13 5.55 -34.76
N ILE A 198 6.33 6.08 -35.01
CA ILE A 198 6.52 7.20 -35.93
C ILE A 198 6.36 6.62 -37.35
N PRO A 199 5.34 7.00 -38.13
CA PRO A 199 5.36 6.70 -39.55
C PRO A 199 6.42 7.59 -40.21
N ALA A 200 7.27 6.96 -41.00
CA ALA A 200 8.16 7.63 -41.96
C ALA A 200 7.35 8.28 -43.09
#